data_AF-A0A4R1P659-F1
#
_entry.id   AF-A0A4R1P659-F1
#
_cell.length_a   1.000
_cell.length_b   1.000
_cell.length_c   1.000
_cell.angle_alpha   90.00
_cell.angle_beta   90.00
_cell.angle_gamma   90.00
#
_symmetry.space_group_name_H-M   'P 1'
#
loop_
_entity.id
_entity.type
_entity.pdbx_description
1 polymer ?
#
loop_
_entity_poly.entity_id
_entity_poly.type
_entity_poly.pdbx_seq_one_letter_code
_entity_poly.pdbx_strand_id
1 'polypeptide(L)' 'MGQRFNELSEKHIQFIAEQKVFFVGTAAADSRVNISPKGMDSLRVLGSVDVSA' A
#
# COMPACT_ATOMS: atom_id res chain seq x y z
N MET A 1 4.19 -7.06 15.64
CA MET A 1 4.31 -8.05 14.54
C MET A 1 3.22 -7.78 13.51
N GLY A 2 3.51 -7.93 12.21
CA GLY A 2 2.54 -7.74 11.13
C GLY A 2 1.63 -8.95 10.94
N GLN A 3 0.42 -8.71 10.43
CA GLN A 3 -0.55 -9.76 10.04
C GLN A 3 -0.63 -9.84 8.51
N ARG A 4 -0.89 -11.04 7.98
CA ARG A 4 -1.12 -11.27 6.55
C ARG A 4 -2.57 -11.66 6.32
N PHE A 5 -3.17 -11.09 5.29
CA PHE A 5 -4.55 -11.37 4.87
C PHE A 5 -4.52 -11.73 3.39
N ASN A 6 -5.46 -12.57 2.96
CA ASN A 6 -5.60 -12.93 1.55
C ASN A 6 -6.21 -11.79 0.72
N GLU A 7 -6.90 -10.86 1.38
CA GLU A 7 -7.57 -9.72 0.75
C GLU A 7 -7.65 -8.52 1.71
N LEU A 8 -7.91 -7.35 1.14
CA LEU A 8 -8.21 -6.15 1.92
C LEU A 8 -9.65 -6.23 2.44
N SER A 9 -9.82 -6.15 3.77
CA SER A 9 -11.15 -5.95 4.36
C SER A 9 -11.68 -4.55 4.07
N GLU A 10 -12.99 -4.36 4.18
CA GLU A 10 -13.63 -3.04 4.08
C GLU A 10 -12.98 -2.01 5.01
N LYS A 11 -12.61 -2.43 6.22
CA LYS A 11 -11.91 -1.58 7.18
C LYS A 11 -10.54 -1.14 6.68
N HIS A 12 -9.80 -2.01 5.98
CA HIS A 12 -8.51 -1.64 5.38
C HIS A 12 -8.71 -0.64 4.24
N ILE A 13 -9.73 -0.84 3.39
CA ILE A 13 -10.04 0.02 2.25
C ILE A 13 -10.42 1.42 2.75
N GLN A 14 -11.31 1.50 3.74
CA GLN A 14 -11.71 2.77 4.35
C GLN A 14 -10.50 3.49 4.96
N PHE A 15 -9.65 2.77 5.70
CA PHE A 15 -8.43 3.34 6.26
C PHE A 15 -7.52 3.92 5.17
N ILE A 16 -7.31 3.19 4.05
CA ILE A 16 -6.50 3.66 2.93
C ILE A 16 -7.09 4.94 2.31
N ALA A 17 -8.42 5.00 2.13
CA ALA A 17 -9.10 6.14 1.53
C ALA A 17 -9.00 7.43 2.35
N GLU A 18 -8.85 7.34 3.67
CA GLU A 18 -8.71 8.49 4.57
C GLU A 18 -7.30 9.09 4.58
N GLN A 19 -6.31 8.41 3.99
CA GLN A 19 -4.91 8.86 4.02
C GLN A 19 -4.66 10.00 3.02
N LYS A 20 -4.23 11.16 3.54
CA LYS A 20 -3.87 12.34 2.73
C LYS A 20 -2.50 12.24 2.06
N VAL A 21 -1.65 11.36 2.59
CA VAL A 21 -0.28 11.11 2.14
C VAL A 21 0.01 9.62 2.27
N PHE A 22 0.72 9.06 1.32
CA PHE A 22 1.29 7.72 1.40
C PHE A 22 2.74 7.74 0.93
N PHE A 23 3.50 6.71 1.30
CA PHE A 23 4.91 6.59 0.97
C PHE A 23 5.14 5.40 0.06
N VAL A 24 5.92 5.60 -0.99
CA VAL A 24 6.37 4.51 -1.87
C VAL A 24 7.82 4.20 -1.52
N GLY A 25 8.07 2.94 -1.17
CA GLY A 25 9.39 2.39 -0.93
C GLY A 25 9.85 1.56 -2.11
N THR A 26 11.02 1.88 -2.68
CA THR A 26 11.65 1.09 -3.75
C THR A 26 13.09 0.77 -3.39
N ALA A 27 13.55 -0.41 -3.79
CA ALA A 27 14.94 -0.84 -3.65
C ALA A 27 15.27 -1.84 -4.77
N ALA A 28 16.49 -1.77 -5.29
CA ALA A 28 17.11 -2.90 -5.99
C ALA A 28 17.64 -3.91 -4.96
N ALA A 29 18.02 -5.11 -5.40
CA ALA A 29 18.41 -6.23 -4.53
C ALA A 29 19.44 -5.83 -3.44
N ASP A 30 20.46 -5.05 -3.81
CA ASP A 30 21.56 -4.66 -2.91
C ASP A 30 21.63 -3.15 -2.66
N SER A 31 20.56 -2.40 -2.95
CA SER A 31 20.55 -0.94 -2.79
C SER A 31 19.91 -0.49 -1.48
N ARG A 32 20.11 0.79 -1.14
CA ARG A 32 19.31 1.45 -0.11
C ARG A 32 17.86 1.57 -0.55
N VAL A 33 16.96 1.56 0.42
CA VAL A 33 15.54 1.85 0.21
C VAL A 33 15.36 3.34 -0.02
N ASN A 34 14.76 3.72 -1.14
CA ASN A 34 14.27 5.07 -1.37
C ASN A 34 12.82 5.14 -0.88
N ILE A 35 12.54 6.09 0.03
CA ILE A 35 11.19 6.39 0.53
C ILE A 35 10.78 7.77 0.06
N SER A 36 9.70 7.84 -0.72
CA SER A 36 9.18 9.10 -1.27
C SER A 36 7.71 9.31 -0.90
N PRO A 37 7.32 10.49 -0.38
CA PRO A 37 5.92 10.82 -0.15
C PRO A 37 5.20 11.07 -1.48
N LYS A 38 3.92 10.72 -1.54
CA LYS A 38 3.00 10.98 -2.65
C LYS A 38 1.75 11.70 -2.15
N GLY A 39 1.16 12.53 -3.01
CA GLY A 39 0.01 13.39 -2.70
C GLY A 39 -1.35 12.72 -2.92
N MET A 40 -2.42 13.48 -2.69
CA MET A 40 -3.80 13.00 -2.86
C MET A 40 -4.08 12.51 -4.28
N ASP A 41 -4.93 11.49 -4.39
CA ASP A 41 -5.39 10.83 -5.63
C ASP A 41 -4.34 10.00 -6.41
N SER A 42 -3.19 9.68 -5.82
CA SER A 42 -2.19 8.80 -6.46
C SER A 42 -2.16 7.35 -5.96
N LEU A 43 -3.07 6.97 -5.04
CA LEU A 43 -3.29 5.59 -4.60
C LEU A 43 -4.79 5.27 -4.67
N ARG A 44 -5.15 4.18 -5.36
CA ARG A 44 -6.55 3.72 -5.51
C ARG A 44 -6.64 2.21 -5.33
N VAL A 45 -7.71 1.75 -4.69
CA VAL A 45 -8.06 0.33 -4.61
C VAL A 45 -8.91 -0.01 -5.83
N LEU A 46 -8.46 -0.95 -6.66
CA LEU A 46 -9.10 -1.28 -7.95
C LEU A 46 -10.04 -2.51 -7.89
N GLY A 47 -10.16 -3.18 -6.74
CA GLY A 47 -10.99 -4.36 -6.52
C GLY A 47 -10.38 -5.32 -5.50
N SER A 48 -11.00 -6.48 -5.26
CA SER A 48 -10.40 -7.57 -4.50
C SER A 48 -9.26 -8.19 -5.33
N VAL A 49 -8.04 -7.70 -5.12
CA VAL A 49 -6.84 -8.32 -5.69
C VAL A 49 -6.50 -9.53 -4.82
N ASP A 50 -6.75 -10.73 -5.36
CA ASP A 50 -6.19 -11.96 -4.82
C ASP A 50 -4.65 -11.83 -4.84
N VAL A 51 -4.04 -11.73 -3.67
CA VAL A 51 -2.58 -11.53 -3.51
C VAL A 51 -1.83 -12.86 -3.31
N SER A 52 -2.40 -13.97 -3.78
CA SER A 52 -1.68 -15.24 -3.88
C SER A 52 -0.50 -15.11 -4.86
N ALA A 53 0.71 -15.21 -4.32
CA ALA A 53 1.97 -15.27 -5.04
C ALA A 53 2.42 -16.72 -5.23
#